data_AF-A0A120KP15-F1
#
_entry.id   AF-A0A120KP15-F1
#
_cell.length_a   1.000
_cell.length_b   1.000
_cell.length_c   1.000
_cell.angle_alpha   90.00
_cell.angle_beta   90.00
_cell.angle_gamma   90.00
#
_symmetry.space_group_name_H-M   'P 1'
#
loop_
_entity.id
_entity.type
_entity.pdbx_description
1 polymer ?
#
loop_
_entity_poly.entity_id
_entity_poly.type
_entity_poly.pdbx_seq_one_letter_code
_entity_poly.pdbx_strand_id
1 'polypeptide(L)'
;MAIQRNDLNTLNNVQIKSENNRAFYADVRSLMFFTKDFAISPTFITEPGDLLELNISGLNENHNFYKLIASAYSQAYTPLNVVVYGNNTAATFTELMNTYIDHENAFEVTNWITNMDIVSEKTYINGIVSYAKTDKDKQFFIAVDYEKVGSAAEAVKLQTENNVNNVAFVIEGAKNLAKGNWLTGALAGGTIGYKDLGSYIVHSTQITGFVQENFTKTEQKSFWDAGLNYLSKPTQGYFHIVNGLNSDNKTFIELKLIEIWLRDG
;
A
#
# COMPACT_ATOMS: atom_id res chain seq x y z
N MET A 1 20.27 -6.92 -33.76
CA MET A 1 19.68 -6.94 -32.40
C MET A 1 20.00 -5.61 -31.75
N ALA A 2 19.00 -4.74 -31.65
CA ALA A 2 19.11 -3.48 -30.94
C ALA A 2 18.35 -3.64 -29.61
N ILE A 3 19.06 -3.49 -28.50
CA ILE A 3 18.45 -3.28 -27.18
C ILE A 3 17.96 -1.84 -27.21
N GLN A 4 16.64 -1.62 -27.16
CA GLN A 4 16.11 -0.30 -26.85
C GLN A 4 16.61 0.07 -25.46
N ARG A 5 17.59 0.99 -25.40
CA ARG A 5 17.84 1.76 -24.18
C ARG A 5 16.64 2.69 -24.07
N ASN A 6 15.83 2.53 -23.02
CA ASN A 6 14.94 3.60 -22.62
C ASN A 6 15.85 4.78 -22.23
N ASP A 7 15.82 5.83 -23.03
CA ASP A 7 16.43 7.10 -22.67
C ASP A 7 15.79 7.54 -21.34
N LEU A 8 16.56 7.45 -20.26
CA LEU A 8 16.26 8.08 -18.98
C LEU A 8 16.16 9.58 -19.25
N ASN A 9 14.94 10.07 -19.47
CA ASN A 9 14.65 11.49 -19.47
C ASN A 9 14.90 12.02 -18.05
N THR A 10 16.13 12.47 -17.81
CA THR A 10 16.52 13.24 -16.63
C THR A 10 15.87 14.62 -16.73
N LEU A 11 14.65 14.76 -16.22
CA LEU A 11 14.11 16.07 -15.88
C LEU A 11 14.96 16.62 -14.72
N ASN A 12 15.85 17.54 -15.04
CA ASN A 12 16.74 18.19 -14.10
C ASN A 12 15.94 18.92 -13.01
N ASN A 13 16.24 18.56 -11.76
CA ASN A 13 16.07 19.30 -10.50
C ASN A 13 15.15 20.53 -10.53
N VAL A 14 13.88 20.33 -10.19
CA VAL A 14 13.03 21.39 -9.62
C VAL A 14 12.97 21.16 -8.11
N GLN A 15 13.79 21.90 -7.36
CA GLN A 15 13.79 21.86 -5.90
C GLN A 15 12.53 22.56 -5.38
N ILE A 16 11.58 21.82 -4.79
CA ILE A 16 10.50 22.45 -4.01
C ILE A 16 11.03 22.71 -2.61
N LYS A 17 11.55 23.92 -2.39
CA LYS A 17 11.88 24.41 -1.05
C LYS A 17 10.61 24.52 -0.21
N SER A 18 10.42 23.63 0.77
CA SER A 18 9.47 23.86 1.86
C SER A 18 10.13 24.76 2.92
N GLU A 19 10.35 26.02 2.57
CA GLU A 19 10.63 27.05 3.58
C GLU A 19 9.27 27.43 4.19
N ASN A 20 8.90 26.81 5.32
CA ASN A 20 8.34 27.52 6.49
C ASN A 20 7.88 26.59 7.63
N ASN A 21 8.35 26.95 8.82
CA ASN A 21 8.03 26.45 10.15
C ASN A 21 6.57 26.72 10.58
N ARG A 22 5.63 25.82 10.26
CA ARG A 22 4.40 25.66 11.05
C ARG A 22 4.05 24.18 11.16
N ALA A 23 4.13 23.66 12.39
CA ALA A 23 3.39 22.52 12.93
C ALA A 23 2.63 21.65 11.89
N PHE A 24 3.30 20.63 11.35
CA PHE A 24 2.72 19.54 10.56
C PHE A 24 2.03 18.49 11.46
N TYR A 25 1.17 18.92 12.39
CA TYR A 25 0.28 18.00 13.12
C TYR A 25 -0.97 17.61 12.30
N ALA A 26 -1.11 18.15 11.09
CA ALA A 26 -2.16 17.82 10.11
C ALA A 26 -1.50 17.40 8.78
N ASP A 27 -0.73 16.32 8.82
CA ASP A 27 -0.03 15.83 7.65
C ASP A 27 -1.00 15.10 6.70
N VAL A 28 -1.33 15.71 5.56
CA VAL A 28 -2.23 15.23 4.48
C VAL A 28 -1.83 13.85 3.89
N ARG A 29 -0.77 13.24 4.42
CA ARG A 29 -0.14 11.97 4.05
C ARG A 29 -0.44 10.82 5.03
N SER A 30 -1.30 11.02 6.03
CA SER A 30 -1.58 10.02 7.07
C SER A 30 -1.92 8.64 6.51
N LEU A 31 -1.17 7.63 6.96
CA LEU A 31 -1.35 6.22 6.64
C LEU A 31 -2.27 5.57 7.66
N MET A 32 -3.28 4.84 7.19
CA MET A 32 -4.15 3.99 7.98
C MET A 32 -3.87 2.53 7.68
N PHE A 33 -3.34 1.77 8.64
CA PHE A 33 -3.36 0.31 8.57
C PHE A 33 -4.61 -0.18 9.29
N PHE A 34 -5.44 -0.97 8.59
CA PHE A 34 -6.67 -1.47 9.16
C PHE A 34 -6.86 -2.98 9.01
N THR A 35 -7.54 -3.56 9.99
CA THR A 35 -7.78 -5.01 10.08
C THR A 35 -9.18 -5.34 10.62
N LYS A 36 -9.63 -6.55 10.34
CA LYS A 36 -10.80 -7.19 10.96
C LYS A 36 -10.44 -8.23 12.02
N ASP A 37 -9.16 -8.49 12.22
CA ASP A 37 -8.73 -9.54 13.16
C ASP A 37 -8.92 -9.09 14.61
N PHE A 38 -8.94 -7.78 14.85
CA PHE A 38 -8.95 -7.18 16.18
C PHE A 38 -9.90 -6.00 16.27
N ALA A 39 -10.35 -5.70 17.50
CA ALA A 39 -10.97 -4.42 17.83
C ALA A 39 -9.86 -3.48 18.34
N ILE A 40 -9.58 -2.42 17.57
CA ILE A 40 -8.56 -1.42 17.87
C ILE A 40 -9.21 -0.06 17.62
N SER A 41 -9.35 0.75 18.66
CA SER A 41 -9.75 2.15 18.45
C SER A 41 -8.73 2.86 17.57
N PRO A 42 -9.12 3.87 16.77
CA PRO A 42 -8.16 4.68 16.02
C PRO A 42 -7.03 5.16 16.92
N THR A 43 -5.80 4.73 16.62
CA THR A 43 -4.64 4.95 17.49
C THR A 43 -3.46 5.38 16.63
N PHE A 44 -2.75 6.42 17.06
CA PHE A 44 -1.46 6.77 16.46
C PHE A 44 -0.35 5.85 16.97
N ILE A 45 0.48 5.38 16.05
CA ILE A 45 1.74 4.72 16.34
C ILE A 45 2.88 5.50 15.68
N THR A 46 4.02 5.50 16.35
CA THR A 46 5.28 6.11 15.94
C THR A 46 6.30 5.05 15.54
N GLU A 47 6.14 3.82 16.05
CA GLU A 47 6.89 2.65 15.64
C GLU A 47 6.03 1.37 15.75
N PRO A 48 6.42 0.24 15.12
CA PRO A 48 5.65 -0.99 15.21
C PRO A 48 5.46 -1.50 16.64
N GLY A 49 6.42 -1.24 17.53
CA GLY A 49 6.37 -1.65 18.94
C GLY A 49 5.16 -1.13 19.69
N ASP A 50 4.72 0.11 19.39
CA ASP A 50 3.55 0.75 19.99
C ASP A 50 2.27 -0.10 19.83
N LEU A 51 2.18 -0.87 18.73
CA LEU A 51 1.04 -1.76 18.48
C LEU A 51 0.96 -2.90 19.51
N LEU A 52 2.10 -3.38 20.01
CA LEU A 52 2.17 -4.43 21.02
C LEU A 52 1.80 -3.90 22.41
N GLU A 53 2.08 -2.62 22.67
CA GLU A 53 1.74 -1.94 23.93
C GLU A 53 0.22 -1.79 24.12
N LEU A 54 -0.56 -1.84 23.03
CA LEU A 54 -2.02 -1.91 23.09
C LEU A 54 -2.55 -3.18 23.75
N ASN A 55 -1.70 -4.20 23.95
CA ASN A 55 -1.99 -5.43 24.67
C ASN A 55 -3.25 -6.15 24.16
N ILE A 56 -3.43 -6.17 22.84
CA ILE A 56 -4.55 -6.83 22.16
C ILE A 56 -4.29 -8.33 22.11
N SER A 57 -5.26 -9.13 22.58
CA SER A 57 -5.14 -10.59 22.57
C SER A 57 -4.93 -11.14 21.16
N GLY A 58 -3.90 -11.96 20.97
CA GLY A 58 -3.55 -12.58 19.69
C GLY A 58 -2.67 -11.71 18.77
N LEU A 59 -2.56 -10.40 19.03
CA LEU A 59 -1.66 -9.51 18.31
C LEU A 59 -0.24 -9.62 18.90
N ASN A 60 0.72 -9.99 18.07
CA ASN A 60 2.13 -10.10 18.43
C ASN A 60 3.00 -9.90 17.17
N GLU A 61 4.33 -9.89 17.34
CA GLU A 61 5.31 -9.69 16.27
C GLU A 61 5.19 -10.67 15.09
N ASN A 62 4.64 -11.86 15.34
CA ASN A 62 4.46 -12.87 14.31
C ASN A 62 3.15 -12.70 13.52
N HIS A 63 2.22 -11.88 14.00
CA HIS A 63 0.95 -11.65 13.35
C HIS A 63 1.12 -10.89 12.03
N ASN A 64 0.34 -11.26 11.01
CA ASN A 64 0.45 -10.67 9.68
C ASN A 64 0.19 -9.16 9.67
N PHE A 65 -0.78 -8.69 10.46
CA PHE A 65 -1.05 -7.26 10.62
C PHE A 65 0.14 -6.47 11.19
N TYR A 66 0.82 -7.01 12.22
CA TYR A 66 2.05 -6.40 12.75
C TYR A 66 3.15 -6.36 11.69
N LYS A 67 3.38 -7.48 10.99
CA LYS A 67 4.41 -7.61 9.95
C LYS A 67 4.18 -6.65 8.77
N LEU A 68 2.92 -6.42 8.40
CA LEU A 68 2.54 -5.43 7.39
C LEU A 68 3.02 -4.02 7.79
N ILE A 69 2.71 -3.60 9.01
CA ILE A 69 3.12 -2.31 9.56
C ILE A 69 4.65 -2.23 9.70
N ALA A 70 5.28 -3.27 10.26
CA ALA A 70 6.73 -3.34 10.40
C ALA A 70 7.47 -3.24 9.06
N SER A 71 6.87 -3.74 7.98
CA SER A 71 7.43 -3.61 6.63
C SER A 71 7.44 -2.16 6.12
N ALA A 72 6.49 -1.33 6.56
CA ALA A 72 6.48 0.10 6.25
C ALA A 72 7.64 0.83 6.95
N TYR A 73 7.92 0.47 8.21
CA TYR A 73 8.99 1.05 9.01
C TYR A 73 10.39 0.47 8.71
N SER A 74 10.50 -0.60 7.94
CA SER A 74 11.79 -1.20 7.58
C SER A 74 12.45 -0.58 6.34
N GLN A 75 11.76 0.37 5.70
CA GLN A 75 12.27 1.06 4.51
C GLN A 75 13.10 2.28 4.89
N ALA A 76 13.96 2.73 3.96
CA ALA A 76 14.85 3.87 4.18
C ALA A 76 14.11 5.18 4.51
N TYR A 77 12.89 5.33 4.01
CA TYR A 77 11.99 6.43 4.34
C TYR A 77 10.87 5.86 5.20
N THR A 78 10.92 6.15 6.50
CA THR A 78 9.93 5.66 7.45
C THR A 78 8.74 6.62 7.53
N PRO A 79 7.51 6.10 7.67
CA PRO A 79 6.35 6.96 7.88
C PRO A 79 6.43 7.64 9.24
N LEU A 80 6.08 8.93 9.30
CA LEU A 80 6.12 9.74 10.52
C LEU A 80 4.85 9.64 11.35
N ASN A 81 3.69 9.52 10.69
CA ASN A 81 2.38 9.45 11.32
C ASN A 81 1.61 8.26 10.74
N VAL A 82 1.40 7.23 11.55
CA VAL A 82 0.61 6.06 11.19
C VAL A 82 -0.55 5.92 12.15
N VAL A 83 -1.75 5.79 11.61
CA VAL A 83 -2.95 5.41 12.35
C VAL A 83 -3.17 3.91 12.16
N VAL A 84 -3.50 3.22 13.24
CA VAL A 84 -4.00 1.85 13.22
C VAL A 84 -5.46 1.84 13.64
N TYR A 85 -6.25 0.99 12.99
CA TYR A 85 -7.65 0.80 13.31
C TYR A 85 -8.07 -0.65 13.10
N GLY A 86 -8.96 -1.14 13.95
CA GLY A 86 -9.43 -2.51 13.88
C GLY A 86 -10.90 -2.59 14.23
N ASN A 87 -11.68 -3.26 13.40
CA ASN A 87 -13.08 -3.52 13.67
C ASN A 87 -13.43 -4.95 13.26
N ASN A 88 -13.42 -5.84 14.25
CA ASN A 88 -13.70 -7.27 14.06
C ASN A 88 -15.19 -7.62 14.03
N THR A 89 -16.08 -6.66 14.25
CA THR A 89 -17.53 -6.86 14.21
C THR A 89 -18.17 -6.30 12.94
N ALA A 90 -17.52 -5.37 12.24
CA ALA A 90 -18.03 -4.80 10.99
C ALA A 90 -18.22 -5.89 9.92
N ALA A 91 -19.47 -6.09 9.49
CA ALA A 91 -19.83 -7.06 8.46
C ALA A 91 -19.48 -6.54 7.06
N THR A 92 -19.47 -5.22 6.86
CA THR A 92 -19.15 -4.59 5.58
C THR A 92 -18.10 -3.49 5.73
N PHE A 93 -17.44 -3.13 4.62
CA PHE A 93 -16.48 -2.03 4.64
C PHE A 93 -17.16 -0.67 4.88
N THR A 94 -18.36 -0.44 4.33
CA THR A 94 -19.13 0.79 4.60
C THR A 94 -19.45 0.94 6.08
N GLU A 95 -19.82 -0.16 6.75
CA GLU A 95 -20.06 -0.15 8.20
C GLU A 95 -18.77 0.18 8.97
N LEU A 96 -17.63 -0.37 8.58
CA LEU A 96 -16.33 -0.02 9.17
C LEU A 96 -16.02 1.46 8.97
N MET A 97 -16.23 2.00 7.77
CA MET A 97 -15.98 3.41 7.48
C MET A 97 -16.90 4.33 8.26
N ASN A 98 -18.20 4.04 8.35
CA ASN A 98 -19.13 4.83 9.17
C ASN A 98 -18.73 4.79 10.64
N THR A 99 -18.42 3.60 11.17
CA THR A 99 -17.96 3.43 12.55
C THR A 99 -16.67 4.20 12.82
N TYR A 100 -15.74 4.20 11.86
CA TYR A 100 -14.50 4.96 11.95
C TYR A 100 -14.76 6.46 11.98
N ILE A 101 -15.55 6.99 11.04
CA ILE A 101 -15.83 8.43 10.90
C ILE A 101 -16.56 8.96 12.14
N ASP A 102 -17.48 8.18 12.71
CA ASP A 102 -18.23 8.56 13.90
C ASP A 102 -17.42 8.38 15.22
N HIS A 103 -16.22 7.80 15.15
CA HIS A 103 -15.39 7.56 16.33
C HIS A 103 -14.78 8.88 16.85
N GLU A 104 -14.83 9.12 18.16
CA GLU A 104 -14.34 10.38 18.77
C GLU A 104 -12.85 10.67 18.51
N ASN A 105 -12.04 9.61 18.38
CA ASN A 105 -10.61 9.67 18.07
C ASN A 105 -10.30 9.49 16.57
N ALA A 106 -11.27 9.65 15.67
CA ALA A 106 -11.03 9.50 14.24
C ALA A 106 -10.04 10.55 13.73
N PHE A 107 -9.10 10.11 12.89
CA PHE A 107 -8.16 10.97 12.21
C PHE A 107 -8.49 11.07 10.72
N GLU A 108 -8.20 12.21 10.10
CA GLU A 108 -8.25 12.31 8.66
C GLU A 108 -7.07 11.55 8.04
N VAL A 109 -7.40 10.56 7.20
CA VAL A 109 -6.44 9.63 6.59
C VAL A 109 -6.75 9.45 5.11
N THR A 110 -5.74 9.64 4.28
CA THR A 110 -5.84 9.56 2.82
C THR A 110 -5.42 8.20 2.28
N ASN A 111 -4.56 7.48 2.99
CA ASN A 111 -4.03 6.19 2.55
C ASN A 111 -4.53 5.07 3.45
N TRP A 112 -5.15 4.05 2.88
CA TRP A 112 -5.78 2.95 3.61
C TRP A 112 -5.18 1.62 3.16
N ILE A 113 -4.57 0.90 4.10
CA ILE A 113 -3.74 -0.27 3.83
C ILE A 113 -4.25 -1.47 4.62
N THR A 114 -4.41 -2.61 3.94
CA THR A 114 -4.83 -3.85 4.59
C THR A 114 -4.18 -5.08 3.96
N ASN A 115 -4.08 -6.16 4.74
CA ASN A 115 -3.71 -7.50 4.31
C ASN A 115 -4.77 -8.56 4.62
N MET A 116 -6.04 -8.14 4.65
CA MET A 116 -7.15 -9.08 4.73
C MET A 116 -7.05 -10.16 3.66
N ASP A 117 -7.39 -11.38 4.05
CA ASP A 117 -7.38 -12.54 3.17
C ASP A 117 -8.41 -12.37 2.05
N ILE A 118 -7.92 -12.15 0.82
CA ILE A 118 -8.76 -11.88 -0.35
C ILE A 118 -9.74 -13.02 -0.67
N VAL A 119 -9.42 -14.27 -0.27
CA VAL A 119 -10.25 -15.44 -0.56
C VAL A 119 -11.38 -15.54 0.46
N SER A 120 -11.05 -15.51 1.76
CA SER A 120 -12.07 -15.62 2.80
C SER A 120 -12.88 -14.34 3.01
N GLU A 121 -12.29 -13.17 2.75
CA GLU A 121 -12.91 -11.85 2.94
C GLU A 121 -13.34 -11.20 1.61
N LYS A 122 -13.55 -11.98 0.54
CA LYS A 122 -13.87 -11.48 -0.81
C LYS A 122 -15.00 -10.44 -0.83
N THR A 123 -16.10 -10.70 -0.11
CA THR A 123 -17.24 -9.77 -0.01
C THR A 123 -16.83 -8.43 0.59
N TYR A 124 -15.96 -8.47 1.60
CA TYR A 124 -15.49 -7.29 2.29
C TYR A 124 -14.56 -6.46 1.40
N ILE A 125 -13.64 -7.13 0.70
CA ILE A 125 -12.74 -6.49 -0.27
C ILE A 125 -13.52 -5.86 -1.43
N ASN A 126 -14.53 -6.54 -1.96
CA ASN A 126 -15.44 -5.95 -2.95
C ASN A 126 -16.16 -4.71 -2.40
N GLY A 127 -16.44 -4.69 -1.09
CA GLY A 127 -16.94 -3.51 -0.37
C GLY A 127 -15.95 -2.34 -0.38
N ILE A 128 -14.64 -2.59 -0.19
CA ILE A 128 -13.58 -1.57 -0.32
C ILE A 128 -13.60 -0.98 -1.73
N VAL A 129 -13.58 -1.82 -2.76
CA VAL A 129 -13.60 -1.37 -4.15
C VAL A 129 -14.87 -0.56 -4.47
N SER A 130 -16.02 -0.99 -3.95
CA SER A 130 -17.29 -0.28 -4.13
C SER A 130 -17.27 1.09 -3.45
N TYR A 131 -16.74 1.18 -2.24
CA TYR A 131 -16.57 2.45 -1.53
C TYR A 131 -15.57 3.38 -2.24
N ALA A 132 -14.47 2.84 -2.76
CA ALA A 132 -13.48 3.62 -3.52
C ALA A 132 -14.05 4.25 -4.81
N LYS A 133 -15.17 3.73 -5.34
CA LYS A 133 -15.89 4.36 -6.45
C LYS A 133 -16.62 5.63 -6.04
N THR A 134 -17.06 5.73 -4.78
CA THR A 134 -17.81 6.88 -4.25
C THR A 134 -16.91 7.92 -3.60
N ASP A 135 -15.83 7.49 -2.95
CA ASP A 135 -14.88 8.35 -2.25
C ASP A 135 -13.55 8.37 -3.00
N LYS A 136 -13.28 9.48 -3.70
CA LYS A 136 -12.10 9.67 -4.56
C LYS A 136 -10.95 10.38 -3.86
N ASP A 137 -11.10 10.67 -2.58
CA ASP A 137 -10.11 11.38 -1.76
C ASP A 137 -9.30 10.41 -0.90
N LYS A 138 -9.48 9.10 -1.10
CA LYS A 138 -8.73 8.04 -0.45
C LYS A 138 -8.04 7.15 -1.46
N GLN A 139 -6.83 6.71 -1.14
CA GLN A 139 -6.10 5.67 -1.84
C GLN A 139 -6.13 4.39 -1.02
N PHE A 140 -6.49 3.28 -1.65
CA PHE A 140 -6.51 1.97 -1.01
C PHE A 140 -5.37 1.08 -1.51
N PHE A 141 -4.68 0.41 -0.60
CA PHE A 141 -3.66 -0.59 -0.88
C PHE A 141 -4.11 -1.91 -0.27
N ILE A 142 -4.25 -2.93 -1.12
CA ILE A 142 -4.74 -4.25 -0.72
C ILE A 142 -3.64 -5.26 -1.01
N ALA A 143 -3.07 -5.81 0.06
CA ALA A 143 -2.09 -6.88 -0.03
C ALA A 143 -2.77 -8.20 -0.43
N VAL A 144 -2.21 -8.86 -1.43
CA VAL A 144 -2.75 -10.09 -2.01
C VAL A 144 -1.74 -11.21 -1.83
N ASP A 145 -1.97 -12.07 -0.84
CA ASP A 145 -1.18 -13.29 -0.64
C ASP A 145 -1.36 -14.24 -1.83
N TYR A 146 -0.32 -14.35 -2.65
CA TYR A 146 -0.37 -15.12 -3.88
C TYR A 146 -0.64 -16.61 -3.64
N GLU A 147 -0.11 -17.18 -2.54
CA GLU A 147 -0.27 -18.60 -2.23
C GLU A 147 -1.73 -18.93 -1.90
N LYS A 148 -2.46 -17.98 -1.28
CA LYS A 148 -3.88 -18.12 -1.00
C LYS A 148 -4.75 -17.99 -2.24
N VAL A 149 -4.41 -17.05 -3.14
CA VAL A 149 -5.09 -16.89 -4.42
C VAL A 149 -4.85 -18.11 -5.34
N GLY A 150 -3.68 -18.74 -5.23
CA GLY A 150 -3.35 -20.03 -5.83
C GLY A 150 -3.01 -20.00 -7.32
N SER A 151 -3.27 -18.90 -8.05
CA SER A 151 -2.85 -18.76 -9.45
C SER A 151 -2.80 -17.32 -9.96
N ALA A 152 -1.99 -17.09 -11.00
CA ALA A 152 -1.93 -15.81 -11.67
C ALA A 152 -3.23 -15.41 -12.36
N ALA A 153 -4.03 -16.38 -12.84
CA ALA A 153 -5.32 -16.08 -13.46
C ALA A 153 -6.31 -15.47 -12.47
N GLU A 154 -6.39 -16.03 -11.25
CA GLU A 154 -7.25 -15.48 -10.19
C GLU A 154 -6.72 -14.13 -9.67
N ALA A 155 -5.39 -13.98 -9.55
CA ALA A 155 -4.80 -12.70 -9.19
C ALA A 155 -5.12 -11.61 -10.23
N VAL A 156 -5.03 -11.93 -11.53
CA VAL A 156 -5.36 -11.02 -12.61
C VAL A 156 -6.84 -10.63 -12.61
N LYS A 157 -7.76 -11.56 -12.28
CA LYS A 157 -9.19 -11.22 -12.14
C LYS A 157 -9.43 -10.15 -11.08
N LEU A 158 -8.71 -10.17 -9.95
CA LEU A 158 -8.82 -9.12 -8.93
C LEU A 158 -8.51 -7.74 -9.51
N GLN A 159 -7.54 -7.64 -10.41
CA GLN A 159 -7.19 -6.39 -11.06
C GLN A 159 -8.21 -6.01 -12.14
N THR A 160 -8.59 -6.93 -13.03
CA THR A 160 -9.38 -6.61 -14.23
C THR A 160 -10.88 -6.48 -13.97
N GLU A 161 -11.42 -7.12 -12.93
CA GLU A 161 -12.84 -7.00 -12.54
C GLU A 161 -13.10 -5.74 -11.70
N ASN A 162 -12.06 -5.16 -11.11
CA ASN A 162 -12.14 -4.01 -10.22
C ASN A 162 -11.55 -2.78 -10.92
N ASN A 163 -12.32 -2.11 -11.77
CA ASN A 163 -11.84 -0.97 -12.54
C ASN A 163 -11.97 0.35 -11.74
N VAL A 164 -11.00 0.64 -10.86
CA VAL A 164 -11.00 1.84 -10.01
C VAL A 164 -9.62 2.50 -9.94
N ASN A 165 -9.58 3.83 -10.10
CA ASN A 165 -8.36 4.64 -10.17
C ASN A 165 -7.71 4.98 -8.81
N ASN A 166 -8.20 4.43 -7.70
CA ASN A 166 -7.70 4.70 -6.34
C ASN A 166 -7.66 3.45 -5.45
N VAL A 167 -7.52 2.27 -6.08
CA VAL A 167 -7.31 0.99 -5.40
C VAL A 167 -6.12 0.33 -6.08
N ALA A 168 -5.13 -0.10 -5.30
CA ALA A 168 -3.97 -0.84 -5.77
C ALA A 168 -3.96 -2.23 -5.15
N PHE A 169 -4.01 -3.27 -6.00
CA PHE A 169 -3.72 -4.64 -5.58
C PHE A 169 -2.22 -4.89 -5.70
N VAL A 170 -1.63 -5.40 -4.62
CA VAL A 170 -0.19 -5.68 -4.53
C VAL A 170 0.02 -7.15 -4.23
N ILE A 171 0.65 -7.88 -5.16
CA ILE A 171 0.91 -9.30 -5.04
C ILE A 171 2.07 -9.53 -4.08
N GLU A 172 1.78 -10.25 -3.01
CA GLU A 172 2.72 -10.69 -1.98
C GLU A 172 3.18 -12.12 -2.29
N GLY A 173 4.50 -12.33 -2.36
CA GLY A 173 5.06 -13.64 -2.65
C GLY A 173 5.49 -14.40 -1.40
N ALA A 174 5.44 -15.73 -1.47
CA ALA A 174 5.68 -16.62 -0.34
C ALA A 174 7.03 -16.42 0.33
N LYS A 175 8.08 -16.10 -0.44
CA LYS A 175 9.45 -15.98 0.11
C LYS A 175 9.58 -14.78 1.03
N ASN A 176 9.01 -13.64 0.66
CA ASN A 176 9.04 -12.46 1.49
C ASN A 176 8.03 -12.56 2.65
N LEU A 177 6.83 -13.12 2.42
CA LEU A 177 5.87 -13.38 3.49
C LEU A 177 6.44 -14.30 4.59
N ALA A 178 7.18 -15.34 4.22
CA ALA A 178 7.86 -16.22 5.19
C ALA A 178 8.89 -15.49 6.06
N LYS A 179 9.43 -14.36 5.58
CA LYS A 179 10.33 -13.48 6.35
C LYS A 179 9.60 -12.38 7.11
N GLY A 180 8.28 -12.29 6.98
CA GLY A 180 7.46 -11.21 7.52
C GLY A 180 7.58 -9.90 6.73
N ASN A 181 8.11 -9.94 5.52
CA ASN A 181 8.21 -8.78 4.63
C ASN A 181 6.96 -8.69 3.75
N TRP A 182 6.23 -7.59 3.87
CA TRP A 182 5.05 -7.27 3.08
C TRP A 182 5.36 -6.11 2.15
N LEU A 183 5.29 -6.36 0.85
CA LEU A 183 5.56 -5.37 -0.18
C LEU A 183 4.58 -4.20 -0.10
N THR A 184 3.32 -4.47 0.20
CA THR A 184 2.28 -3.45 0.38
C THR A 184 2.65 -2.47 1.49
N GLY A 185 3.12 -2.99 2.62
CA GLY A 185 3.60 -2.16 3.73
C GLY A 185 4.83 -1.34 3.35
N ALA A 186 5.82 -1.99 2.74
CA ALA A 186 7.03 -1.32 2.26
C ALA A 186 6.73 -0.21 1.22
N LEU A 187 5.79 -0.44 0.31
CA LEU A 187 5.34 0.52 -0.68
C LEU A 187 4.64 1.73 -0.03
N ALA A 188 3.72 1.48 0.90
CA ALA A 188 2.99 2.54 1.59
C ALA A 188 3.91 3.38 2.50
N GLY A 189 4.83 2.74 3.21
CA GLY A 189 5.78 3.44 4.10
C GLY A 189 6.91 4.16 3.37
N GLY A 190 7.54 3.49 2.40
CA GLY A 190 8.79 3.94 1.76
C GLY A 190 8.66 5.06 0.74
N THR A 191 7.44 5.39 0.30
CA THR A 191 7.22 6.28 -0.86
C THR A 191 6.44 7.54 -0.48
N ILE A 192 5.68 7.52 0.61
CA ILE A 192 4.76 8.60 0.97
C ILE A 192 5.49 9.63 1.84
N GLY A 193 6.16 10.62 1.23
CA GLY A 193 6.74 11.72 2.00
C GLY A 193 7.86 12.54 1.37
N TYR A 194 8.58 12.03 0.37
CA TYR A 194 9.68 12.76 -0.26
C TYR A 194 9.21 13.48 -1.55
N LYS A 195 9.17 14.82 -1.49
CA LYS A 195 8.88 15.69 -2.64
C LYS A 195 10.14 15.90 -3.47
N ASP A 196 10.20 15.24 -4.61
CA ASP A 196 10.78 15.81 -5.83
C ASP A 196 10.00 15.22 -7.02
N LEU A 197 9.27 16.07 -7.75
CA LEU A 197 8.48 15.70 -8.93
C LEU A 197 9.33 15.00 -10.03
N GLY A 198 10.66 15.14 -9.98
CA GLY A 198 11.61 14.47 -10.88
C GLY A 198 11.98 13.03 -10.49
N SER A 199 11.57 12.55 -9.32
CA SER A 199 11.93 11.19 -8.80
C SER A 199 11.03 10.08 -9.32
N TYR A 200 9.96 10.48 -10.01
CA TYR A 200 8.67 9.79 -9.94
C TYR A 200 8.10 9.42 -11.32
N ILE A 201 8.98 9.34 -12.31
CA ILE A 201 8.72 8.35 -13.35
C ILE A 201 8.98 7.04 -12.62
N VAL A 202 7.90 6.31 -12.29
CA VAL A 202 7.79 4.87 -11.97
C VAL A 202 9.15 4.18 -11.96
N HIS A 203 9.50 3.40 -10.94
CA HIS A 203 10.73 2.54 -10.84
C HIS A 203 11.93 3.03 -9.99
N SER A 204 11.87 4.09 -9.16
CA SER A 204 13.07 4.61 -8.48
C SER A 204 13.23 4.25 -6.99
N THR A 205 12.15 3.98 -6.24
CA THR A 205 12.29 3.70 -4.81
C THR A 205 12.80 2.29 -4.61
N GLN A 206 14.01 2.20 -4.08
CA GLN A 206 14.64 0.96 -3.69
C GLN A 206 13.88 0.35 -2.50
N ILE A 207 13.37 -0.86 -2.68
CA ILE A 207 12.81 -1.68 -1.61
C ILE A 207 13.95 -2.47 -0.95
N THR A 208 14.11 -2.31 0.36
CA THR A 208 15.21 -2.89 1.14
C THR A 208 14.75 -4.06 2.00
N GLY A 209 15.62 -5.06 2.18
CA GLY A 209 15.35 -6.22 3.03
C GLY A 209 14.55 -7.35 2.36
N PHE A 210 14.14 -7.17 1.11
CA PHE A 210 13.40 -8.16 0.33
C PHE A 210 14.33 -9.13 -0.41
N VAL A 211 13.77 -10.26 -0.82
CA VAL A 211 14.44 -11.25 -1.68
C VAL A 211 13.64 -11.51 -2.94
N GLN A 212 14.30 -12.02 -3.97
CA GLN A 212 13.65 -12.31 -5.24
C GLN A 212 12.62 -13.44 -5.09
N GLU A 213 11.39 -13.14 -5.52
CA GLU A 213 10.30 -14.10 -5.61
C GLU A 213 10.50 -15.14 -6.71
N ASN A 214 9.77 -16.25 -6.59
CA ASN A 214 9.83 -17.38 -7.52
C ASN A 214 8.78 -17.34 -8.64
N PHE A 215 8.11 -16.21 -8.87
CA PHE A 215 7.17 -16.06 -9.98
C PHE A 215 7.85 -16.46 -11.30
N THR A 216 7.21 -17.33 -12.06
CA THR A 216 7.64 -17.71 -13.40
C THR A 216 7.57 -16.51 -14.35
N LYS A 217 8.26 -16.59 -15.49
CA LYS A 217 8.19 -15.54 -16.52
C LYS A 217 6.76 -15.33 -17.04
N THR A 218 5.97 -16.41 -17.12
CA THR A 218 4.58 -16.38 -17.58
C THR A 218 3.68 -15.67 -16.57
N GLU A 219 3.83 -15.96 -15.28
CA GLU A 219 3.10 -15.25 -14.22
C GLU A 219 3.46 -13.77 -14.18
N GLN A 220 4.76 -13.44 -14.20
CA GLN A 220 5.23 -12.04 -14.24
C GLN A 220 4.68 -11.29 -15.46
N LYS A 221 4.67 -11.92 -16.64
CA LYS A 221 4.06 -11.33 -17.83
C LYS A 221 2.57 -11.08 -17.65
N SER A 222 1.84 -12.04 -17.07
CA SER A 222 0.41 -11.91 -16.82
C SER A 222 0.11 -10.77 -15.83
N PHE A 223 0.92 -10.64 -14.77
CA PHE A 223 0.81 -9.53 -13.82
C PHE A 223 1.10 -8.19 -14.50
N TRP A 224 2.17 -8.14 -15.30
CA TRP A 224 2.56 -6.93 -16.03
C TRP A 224 1.46 -6.48 -16.99
N ASP A 225 0.97 -7.38 -17.86
CA ASP A 225 -0.10 -7.09 -18.84
C ASP A 225 -1.39 -6.60 -18.18
N ALA A 226 -1.71 -7.12 -16.99
CA ALA A 226 -2.91 -6.74 -16.23
C ALA A 226 -2.77 -5.45 -15.43
N GLY A 227 -1.54 -4.94 -15.22
CA GLY A 227 -1.29 -3.79 -14.35
C GLY A 227 -1.19 -4.13 -12.86
N LEU A 228 -1.00 -5.39 -12.49
CA LEU A 228 -0.80 -5.79 -11.09
C LEU A 228 0.54 -5.31 -10.56
N ASN A 229 0.58 -4.94 -9.29
CA ASN A 229 1.81 -4.50 -8.62
C ASN A 229 2.49 -5.69 -7.96
N TYR A 230 3.79 -5.88 -8.20
CA TYR A 230 4.57 -6.98 -7.62
C TYR A 230 6.06 -6.65 -7.53
N LEU A 231 6.81 -7.41 -6.73
CA LEU A 231 8.24 -7.19 -6.55
C LEU A 231 9.02 -7.51 -7.83
N SER A 232 9.86 -6.58 -8.29
CA SER A 232 10.72 -6.79 -9.45
C SER A 232 11.77 -7.87 -9.21
N LYS A 233 12.43 -8.29 -10.30
CA LYS A 233 13.76 -8.89 -10.16
C LYS A 233 14.74 -7.81 -9.67
N PRO A 234 15.78 -8.19 -8.92
CA PRO A 234 16.74 -7.21 -8.46
C PRO A 234 17.53 -6.67 -9.66
N THR A 235 17.68 -5.35 -9.74
CA THR A 235 18.55 -4.67 -10.69
C THR A 235 19.70 -4.05 -9.93
N GLN A 236 20.93 -4.47 -10.23
CA GLN A 236 22.14 -4.06 -9.47
C GLN A 236 22.05 -4.31 -7.96
N GLY A 237 21.30 -5.35 -7.55
CA GLY A 237 21.07 -5.70 -6.14
C GLY A 237 19.88 -4.99 -5.49
N TYR A 238 19.18 -4.12 -6.21
CA TYR A 238 18.05 -3.35 -5.71
C TYR A 238 16.71 -3.86 -6.24
N PHE A 239 15.69 -3.88 -5.38
CA PHE A 239 14.34 -4.24 -5.73
C PHE A 239 13.47 -3.00 -5.94
N HIS A 240 12.48 -3.11 -6.83
CA HIS A 240 11.50 -2.07 -7.10
C HIS A 240 10.09 -2.69 -7.20
N ILE A 241 9.08 -1.83 -7.15
CA ILE A 241 7.73 -2.22 -7.54
C ILE A 241 7.61 -2.24 -9.07
N VAL A 242 6.96 -3.25 -9.62
CA VAL A 242 6.55 -3.29 -11.03
C VAL A 242 5.17 -2.65 -11.18
N ASN A 243 4.94 -1.96 -12.29
CA ASN A 243 3.73 -1.21 -12.68
C ASN A 243 3.47 0.06 -11.87
N GLY A 244 3.22 -0.04 -10.56
CA GLY A 244 2.81 1.12 -9.76
C GLY A 244 1.44 1.68 -10.18
N LEU A 245 0.51 0.81 -10.57
CA LEU A 245 -0.79 1.16 -11.14
C LEU A 245 -1.93 0.86 -10.18
N ASN A 246 -2.98 1.67 -10.26
CA ASN A 246 -4.27 1.33 -9.68
C ASN A 246 -4.99 0.26 -10.53
N SER A 247 -6.10 -0.23 -9.97
CA SER A 247 -6.89 -1.33 -10.50
C SER A 247 -7.56 -1.03 -11.85
N ASP A 248 -7.66 0.25 -12.24
CA ASP A 248 -8.08 0.66 -13.58
C ASP A 248 -7.02 0.42 -14.69
N ASN A 249 -5.83 -0.05 -14.32
CA ASN A 249 -4.68 -0.31 -15.21
C ASN A 249 -4.31 0.92 -16.06
N LYS A 250 -4.53 2.13 -15.54
CA LYS A 250 -4.29 3.39 -16.25
C LYS A 250 -3.69 4.45 -15.35
N THR A 251 -4.26 4.63 -14.16
CA THR A 251 -3.83 5.67 -13.23
C THR A 251 -2.71 5.13 -12.36
N PHE A 252 -1.55 5.78 -12.43
CA PHE A 252 -0.46 5.53 -11.49
C PHE A 252 -0.90 5.83 -10.06
N ILE A 253 -0.52 4.96 -9.13
CA ILE A 253 -0.79 5.12 -7.68
C ILE A 253 -0.32 6.51 -7.24
N GLU A 254 0.89 6.87 -7.62
CA GLU A 254 1.50 8.14 -7.25
C GLU A 254 0.72 9.34 -7.78
N LEU A 255 0.35 9.35 -9.07
CA LEU A 255 -0.44 10.46 -9.62
C LEU A 255 -1.74 10.64 -8.82
N LYS A 256 -2.39 9.54 -8.45
CA LYS A 256 -3.59 9.58 -7.62
C LYS A 256 -3.30 10.15 -6.22
N LEU A 257 -2.16 9.82 -5.63
CA LEU A 257 -1.74 10.40 -4.36
C LEU A 257 -1.50 11.90 -4.45
N ILE A 258 -0.81 12.40 -5.48
CA ILE A 258 -0.64 13.86 -5.62
C ILE A 258 -1.98 14.55 -5.87
N GLU A 259 -2.88 13.94 -6.66
CA GLU A 259 -4.24 14.46 -6.84
C GLU A 259 -4.99 14.60 -5.51
N ILE A 260 -4.86 13.64 -4.61
CA ILE A 260 -5.48 13.71 -3.28
C ILE A 260 -4.83 14.83 -2.46
N TRP A 261 -3.48 14.86 -2.38
CA TRP A 261 -2.76 15.80 -1.53
C TRP A 261 -2.82 17.26 -1.99
N LEU A 262 -3.00 17.51 -3.29
CA LEU A 262 -3.06 18.85 -3.85
C LEU A 262 -4.49 19.43 -3.91
N ARG A 263 -5.53 18.66 -3.58
CA ARG A 263 -6.91 19.18 -3.53
C ARG A 263 -7.17 20.12 -2.36
N ASP A 264 -6.40 19.99 -1.28
CA ASP A 264 -6.54 20.81 -0.07
C ASP A 264 -5.64 22.06 -0.07
N GLY A 265 -5.03 22.38 -1.22
CA GLY A 265 -4.09 23.50 -1.41
C GLY A 265 -4.65 24.72 -2.14
#